data_AF-A0A2R5L2Y4-F1
#
_entry.id   AF-A0A2R5L2Y4-F1
#
_cell.length_a   1.000
_cell.length_b   1.000
_cell.length_c   1.000
_cell.angle_alpha   90.00
_cell.angle_beta   90.00
_cell.angle_gamma   90.00
#
_symmetry.space_group_name_H-M   'P 1'
#
loop_
_entity.id
_entity.type
_entity.pdbx_description
1 polymer ?
#
loop_
_entity_poly.entity_id
_entity_poly.type
_entity_poly.pdbx_seq_one_letter_code
_entity_poly.pdbx_strand_id
1 'polypeptide(L)'
;GGNVDFTEEDITSCMMNKPPGCPTYTLLSFDGGFHGRTFGSLITSHSKAIHKMGIPSLDWPMAPFPHYKYPLESNVRENKAEDQRCLARVEELIEQYNKKGSPVAGIVVEPILAEGGDIHGSNEFFA
;
A
#
# COMPACT_ATOMS: atom_id res chain seq x y z
N GLY A 1 -22.17 1.58 6.79
CA GLY A 1 -21.20 1.74 7.90
C GLY A 1 -21.28 3.16 8.38
N GLY A 2 -21.81 3.37 9.59
CA GLY A 2 -22.67 4.52 9.88
C GLY A 2 -24.13 4.16 9.57
N ASN A 3 -25.08 4.61 10.39
CA ASN A 3 -26.51 4.24 10.43
C ASN A 3 -27.28 4.42 9.10
N VAL A 4 -26.97 3.62 8.09
CA VAL A 4 -27.68 3.54 6.83
C VAL A 4 -27.75 2.07 6.47
N ASP A 5 -28.98 1.57 6.31
CA ASP A 5 -29.22 0.21 5.84
C ASP A 5 -28.66 0.05 4.43
N PHE A 6 -28.22 -1.16 4.09
CA PHE A 6 -27.78 -1.48 2.74
C PHE A 6 -28.95 -1.35 1.77
N THR A 7 -28.69 -0.78 0.60
CA THR A 7 -29.71 -0.71 -0.46
C THR A 7 -29.90 -2.09 -1.10
N GLU A 8 -31.03 -2.29 -1.76
CA GLU A 8 -31.25 -3.51 -2.55
C GLU A 8 -30.21 -3.67 -3.67
N GLU A 9 -29.71 -2.55 -4.23
CA GLU A 9 -28.64 -2.54 -5.22
C GLU A 9 -27.30 -3.01 -4.62
N ASP A 10 -26.96 -2.59 -3.40
CA ASP A 10 -25.76 -3.07 -2.70
C ASP A 10 -25.81 -4.60 -2.51
N ILE A 11 -26.96 -5.11 -2.03
CA ILE A 11 -27.15 -6.53 -1.75
C ILE A 11 -27.12 -7.37 -3.02
N THR A 12 -27.77 -6.92 -4.10
CA THR A 12 -27.86 -7.69 -5.35
C THR A 12 -26.56 -7.63 -6.15
N SER A 13 -25.88 -6.48 -6.19
CA SER A 13 -24.61 -6.33 -6.93
C SER A 13 -23.43 -7.04 -6.26
N CYS A 14 -23.38 -7.11 -4.92
CA CYS A 14 -22.26 -7.77 -4.21
C CYS A 14 -22.19 -9.27 -4.51
N MET A 15 -23.34 -9.94 -4.62
CA MET A 15 -23.41 -11.37 -4.96
C MET A 15 -22.91 -11.68 -6.37
N MET A 16 -22.79 -10.66 -7.22
CA MET A 16 -22.26 -10.74 -8.58
C MET A 16 -20.85 -10.16 -8.71
N ASN A 17 -20.19 -9.83 -7.58
CA ASN A 17 -18.88 -9.18 -7.50
C ASN A 17 -18.82 -7.82 -8.23
N LYS A 18 -19.89 -7.03 -8.16
CA LYS A 18 -20.01 -5.72 -8.84
C LYS A 18 -20.23 -4.57 -7.86
N PRO A 19 -19.83 -3.34 -8.21
CA PRO A 19 -20.27 -2.14 -7.49
C PRO A 19 -21.80 -1.96 -7.58
N PRO A 20 -22.43 -1.23 -6.64
CA PRO A 20 -21.82 -0.63 -5.43
C PRO A 20 -21.51 -1.62 -4.31
N GLY A 21 -22.11 -2.82 -4.32
CA GLY A 21 -21.98 -3.82 -3.26
C GLY A 21 -20.57 -4.37 -3.05
N CYS A 22 -19.77 -4.43 -4.12
CA CYS A 22 -18.32 -4.66 -4.07
C CYS A 22 -17.61 -3.40 -4.60
N PRO A 23 -17.20 -2.47 -3.72
CA PRO A 23 -16.53 -1.24 -4.16
C PRO A 23 -15.13 -1.53 -4.69
N THR A 24 -14.63 -0.62 -5.54
CA THR A 24 -13.31 -0.69 -6.17
C THR A 24 -12.20 -0.08 -5.32
N TYR A 25 -12.35 -0.16 -4.00
CA TYR A 25 -11.36 0.37 -3.05
C TYR A 25 -10.03 -0.35 -3.18
N THR A 26 -8.96 0.36 -2.84
CA THR A 26 -7.59 -0.16 -2.88
C THR A 26 -6.91 -0.03 -1.53
N LEU A 27 -5.89 -0.86 -1.29
CA LEU A 27 -4.91 -0.65 -0.22
C LEU A 27 -3.60 -0.15 -0.81
N LEU A 28 -3.02 0.87 -0.20
CA LEU A 28 -1.66 1.30 -0.52
C LEU A 28 -0.66 0.45 0.27
N SER A 29 0.36 -0.04 -0.42
CA SER A 29 1.44 -0.86 0.14
C SER A 29 2.80 -0.28 -0.24
N PHE A 30 3.88 -0.84 0.30
CA PHE A 30 5.23 -0.36 0.05
C PHE A 30 6.08 -1.38 -0.72
N ASP A 31 6.94 -0.86 -1.60
CA ASP A 31 7.97 -1.66 -2.25
C ASP A 31 8.86 -2.37 -1.22
N GLY A 32 9.23 -3.62 -1.49
CA GLY A 32 9.93 -4.49 -0.55
C GLY A 32 9.06 -5.11 0.56
N GLY A 33 7.82 -4.66 0.78
CA GLY A 33 6.95 -5.17 1.85
C GLY A 33 6.54 -6.64 1.67
N PHE A 34 6.19 -7.33 2.76
CA PHE A 34 5.66 -8.69 2.73
C PHE A 34 4.57 -8.89 3.78
N HIS A 35 3.32 -9.03 3.31
CA HIS A 35 2.14 -9.14 4.17
C HIS A 35 1.45 -10.50 4.08
N GLY A 36 2.07 -11.46 3.37
CA GLY A 36 1.57 -12.83 3.22
C GLY A 36 1.46 -13.27 1.76
N ARG A 37 0.86 -14.45 1.57
CA ARG A 37 0.76 -15.16 0.27
C ARG A 37 -0.66 -15.55 -0.13
N THR A 38 -1.67 -15.24 0.68
CA THR A 38 -3.07 -15.35 0.25
C THR A 38 -3.38 -14.25 -0.76
N PHE A 39 -4.38 -14.41 -1.63
CA PHE A 39 -4.61 -13.49 -2.75
C PHE A 39 -4.61 -12.01 -2.36
N GLY A 40 -5.39 -11.62 -1.33
CA GLY A 40 -5.43 -10.25 -0.82
C GLY A 40 -4.09 -9.76 -0.26
N SER A 41 -3.44 -10.56 0.58
CA SER A 41 -2.15 -10.19 1.19
C SER A 41 -1.01 -10.13 0.17
N LEU A 42 -1.06 -10.97 -0.86
CA LEU A 42 -0.04 -11.04 -1.89
C LEU A 42 -0.06 -9.81 -2.82
N ILE A 43 -1.24 -9.23 -3.06
CA ILE A 43 -1.36 -7.98 -3.83
C ILE A 43 -0.52 -6.88 -3.17
N THR A 44 -0.54 -6.83 -1.83
CA THR A 44 0.23 -5.88 -1.02
C THR A 44 1.66 -6.32 -0.68
N SER A 45 2.09 -7.53 -1.07
CA SER A 45 3.46 -8.03 -0.84
C SER A 45 4.33 -7.77 -2.08
N HIS A 46 5.47 -7.10 -1.93
CA HIS A 46 6.40 -6.75 -3.02
C HIS A 46 7.85 -7.19 -2.74
N SER A 47 8.06 -8.24 -1.93
CA SER A 47 9.40 -8.66 -1.51
C SER A 47 10.26 -9.32 -2.58
N LYS A 48 9.75 -10.34 -3.28
CA LYS A 48 10.52 -11.14 -4.27
C LYS A 48 9.65 -11.59 -5.43
N ALA A 49 10.19 -11.56 -6.65
CA ALA A 49 9.46 -11.94 -7.86
C ALA A 49 8.86 -13.36 -7.79
N ILE A 50 9.59 -14.32 -7.24
CA ILE A 50 9.14 -15.71 -7.09
C ILE A 50 7.89 -15.87 -6.21
N HIS A 51 7.59 -14.89 -5.35
CA HIS A 51 6.38 -14.91 -4.53
C HIS A 51 5.13 -14.50 -5.32
N LYS A 52 5.28 -13.71 -6.40
CA LYS A 52 4.16 -13.10 -7.15
C LYS A 52 3.97 -13.68 -8.55
N MET A 53 5.03 -14.15 -9.19
CA MET A 53 5.02 -14.56 -10.59
C MET A 53 3.97 -15.64 -10.85
N GLY A 54 3.12 -15.41 -11.85
CA GLY A 54 2.07 -16.36 -12.26
C GLY A 54 0.77 -16.27 -11.44
N ILE A 55 0.66 -15.36 -10.47
CA ILE A 55 -0.55 -15.16 -9.67
C ILE A 55 -1.24 -13.86 -10.12
N PRO A 56 -2.56 -13.86 -10.39
CA PRO A 56 -3.28 -12.62 -10.72
C PRO A 56 -3.15 -11.59 -9.61
N SER A 57 -3.23 -10.31 -9.95
CA SER A 57 -3.15 -9.21 -9.00
C SER A 57 -4.24 -8.18 -9.29
N LEU A 58 -4.47 -7.30 -8.33
CA LEU A 58 -5.25 -6.08 -8.52
C LEU A 58 -4.30 -4.90 -8.76
N ASP A 59 -4.81 -3.89 -9.46
CA ASP A 59 -4.12 -2.63 -9.68
C ASP A 59 -4.33 -1.73 -8.45
N TRP A 60 -3.49 -1.93 -7.43
CA TRP A 60 -3.47 -1.18 -6.17
C TRP A 60 -2.18 -0.38 -6.05
N PRO A 61 -2.18 0.79 -5.38
CA PRO A 61 -1.01 1.64 -5.32
C PRO A 61 0.12 0.99 -4.50
N MET A 62 1.34 1.16 -5.01
CA MET A 62 2.57 0.78 -4.33
C MET A 62 3.47 2.02 -4.25
N ALA A 63 3.79 2.44 -3.03
CA ALA A 63 4.72 3.53 -2.74
C ALA A 63 6.14 3.02 -2.53
N PRO A 64 7.18 3.84 -2.75
CA PRO A 64 8.53 3.50 -2.33
C PRO A 64 8.64 3.54 -0.80
N PHE A 65 9.40 2.60 -0.22
CA PHE A 65 9.85 2.66 1.16
C PHE A 65 11.21 3.38 1.22
N PRO A 66 11.54 4.16 2.27
CA PRO A 66 12.81 4.88 2.34
C PRO A 66 14.01 3.93 2.37
N HIS A 67 15.03 4.23 1.55
CA HIS A 67 16.31 3.53 1.55
C HIS A 67 17.43 4.41 2.11
N TYR A 68 17.78 4.21 3.37
CA TYR A 68 18.79 5.01 4.04
C TYR A 68 20.22 4.68 3.63
N LYS A 69 21.03 5.73 3.57
CA LYS A 69 22.48 5.64 3.47
C LYS A 69 23.09 5.54 4.86
N TYR A 70 24.11 4.69 4.95
CA TYR A 70 24.86 4.43 6.18
C TYR A 70 26.32 4.87 6.03
N PRO A 71 26.98 5.33 7.11
CA PRO A 71 26.45 5.51 8.48
C PRO A 71 25.41 6.63 8.58
N LEU A 72 24.40 6.49 9.45
CA LEU A 72 23.23 7.38 9.49
C LEU A 72 23.60 8.83 9.83
N GLU A 73 24.54 9.00 10.75
CA GLU A 73 25.00 10.29 11.26
C GLU A 73 25.68 11.13 10.17
N SER A 74 26.25 10.46 9.16
CA SER A 74 26.91 11.11 8.02
C SER A 74 25.96 11.43 6.86
N ASN A 75 24.72 10.94 6.91
CA ASN A 75 23.76 11.02 5.80
C ASN A 75 22.40 11.59 6.23
N VAL A 76 22.35 12.33 7.34
CA VAL A 76 21.10 12.86 7.93
C VAL A 76 20.28 13.66 6.89
N ARG A 77 20.95 14.49 6.10
CA ARG A 77 20.28 15.33 5.09
C ARG A 77 19.69 14.47 3.97
N GLU A 78 20.46 13.53 3.46
CA GLU A 78 20.06 12.62 2.38
C GLU A 78 18.91 11.71 2.81
N ASN A 79 18.98 11.16 4.03
CA ASN A 79 17.95 10.29 4.58
C ASN A 79 16.64 11.05 4.87
N LYS A 80 16.73 12.29 5.36
CA LYS A 80 15.56 13.16 5.52
C LYS A 80 14.90 13.52 4.18
N ALA A 81 15.72 13.80 3.16
CA ALA A 81 15.19 14.06 1.82
C ALA A 81 14.53 12.81 1.21
N GLU A 82 15.06 11.62 1.50
CA GLU A 82 14.47 10.35 1.09
C GLU A 82 13.11 10.10 1.76
N ASP A 83 13.00 10.36 3.07
CA ASP A 83 11.71 10.29 3.78
C ASP A 83 10.68 11.23 3.12
N GLN A 84 11.05 12.49 2.87
CA GLN A 84 10.18 13.47 2.21
C GLN A 84 9.75 13.02 0.81
N ARG A 85 10.67 12.44 0.03
CA ARG A 85 10.38 11.93 -1.31
C ARG A 85 9.39 10.77 -1.27
N CYS A 86 9.55 9.83 -0.34
CA CYS A 86 8.66 8.70 -0.19
C CYS A 86 7.26 9.13 0.28
N LEU A 87 7.18 10.03 1.27
CA LEU A 87 5.91 10.56 1.78
C LEU A 87 5.14 11.36 0.71
N ALA A 88 5.83 12.23 -0.04
CA ALA A 88 5.21 12.95 -1.15
C ALA A 88 4.62 11.96 -2.18
N ARG A 89 5.32 10.85 -2.46
CA ARG A 89 4.82 9.83 -3.38
C ARG A 89 3.59 9.09 -2.84
N VAL A 90 3.50 8.87 -1.53
CA VAL A 90 2.30 8.30 -0.89
C VAL A 90 1.10 9.23 -1.12
N GLU A 91 1.25 10.53 -0.86
CA GLU A 91 0.18 11.52 -1.08
C GLU A 91 -0.27 11.57 -2.55
N GLU A 92 0.68 11.63 -3.49
CA GLU A 92 0.39 11.60 -4.93
C GLU A 92 -0.39 10.36 -5.35
N LEU A 93 -0.01 9.18 -4.84
CA LEU A 93 -0.69 7.93 -5.15
C LEU A 93 -2.12 7.91 -4.63
N ILE A 94 -2.36 8.42 -3.42
CA ILE A 94 -3.71 8.56 -2.85
C ILE A 94 -4.57 9.45 -3.75
N GLU A 95 -4.07 10.63 -4.13
CA GLU A 95 -4.79 11.53 -5.03
C GLU A 95 -5.07 10.91 -6.40
N GLN A 96 -4.06 10.25 -6.97
CA GLN A 96 -4.15 9.61 -8.29
C GLN A 96 -5.26 8.55 -8.30
N TYR A 97 -5.30 7.70 -7.26
CA TYR A 97 -6.28 6.63 -7.14
C TYR A 97 -7.69 7.13 -6.81
N ASN A 98 -7.79 8.20 -6.02
CA ASN A 98 -9.06 8.91 -5.81
C ASN A 98 -9.63 9.45 -7.14
N LYS A 99 -8.79 10.12 -7.95
CA LYS A 99 -9.18 10.64 -9.29
C LYS A 99 -9.55 9.53 -10.27
N LYS A 100 -9.01 8.31 -10.09
CA LYS A 100 -9.32 7.12 -10.90
C LYS A 100 -10.66 6.48 -10.56
N GLY A 101 -11.30 6.84 -9.45
CA GLY A 101 -12.52 6.18 -8.97
C GLY A 101 -12.27 4.86 -8.22
N SER A 102 -11.03 4.66 -7.75
CA SER A 102 -10.62 3.50 -6.94
C SER A 102 -9.89 4.01 -5.70
N PRO A 103 -10.59 4.63 -4.74
CA PRO A 103 -9.94 5.37 -3.66
C PRO A 103 -9.15 4.44 -2.71
N VAL A 104 -8.10 5.01 -2.12
CA VAL A 104 -7.29 4.32 -1.12
C VAL A 104 -8.05 4.28 0.21
N ALA A 105 -8.49 3.08 0.61
CA ALA A 105 -9.23 2.88 1.85
C ALA A 105 -8.31 2.64 3.07
N GLY A 106 -7.05 2.30 2.83
CA GLY A 106 -6.08 2.05 3.90
C GLY A 106 -4.66 1.92 3.38
N ILE A 107 -3.71 2.02 4.31
CA ILE A 107 -2.27 1.86 4.08
C ILE A 107 -1.80 0.68 4.93
N VAL A 108 -0.98 -0.20 4.35
CA VAL A 108 -0.33 -1.30 5.07
C VAL A 108 1.19 -1.16 4.95
N VAL A 109 1.89 -1.25 6.09
CA VAL A 109 3.33 -1.08 6.18
C VAL A 109 3.88 -1.87 7.38
N GLU A 110 5.10 -2.41 7.24
CA GLU A 110 5.85 -2.97 8.37
C GLU A 110 6.72 -1.88 9.02
N PRO A 111 6.88 -1.85 10.36
CA PRO A 111 7.81 -0.92 11.01
C PRO A 111 9.27 -1.09 10.54
N ILE A 112 9.65 -2.32 10.22
CA ILE A 112 10.91 -2.70 9.58
C ILE A 112 10.54 -3.77 8.55
N LEU A 113 10.89 -3.56 7.27
CA LEU A 113 10.59 -4.53 6.22
C LEU A 113 11.48 -5.77 6.38
N ALA A 114 10.89 -6.91 6.73
CA ALA A 114 11.68 -8.12 7.02
C ALA A 114 12.13 -8.84 5.74
N GLU A 115 11.19 -9.49 5.03
CA GLU A 115 11.49 -10.27 3.81
C GLU A 115 12.06 -9.43 2.66
N GLY A 116 11.81 -8.12 2.69
CA GLY A 116 12.35 -7.13 1.75
C GLY A 116 13.84 -6.83 1.94
N GLY A 117 14.44 -7.26 3.05
CA GLY A 117 15.88 -7.13 3.32
C GLY A 117 16.21 -6.27 4.53
N ASP A 118 15.46 -6.41 5.63
CA ASP A 118 15.67 -5.68 6.90
C ASP A 118 15.81 -4.17 6.69
N ILE A 119 14.83 -3.57 6.00
CA ILE A 119 14.84 -2.14 5.66
C ILE A 119 14.12 -1.35 6.75
N HIS A 120 14.84 -0.41 7.37
CA HIS A 120 14.32 0.42 8.45
C HIS A 120 13.75 1.74 7.93
N GLY A 121 12.64 2.18 8.53
CA GLY A 121 12.16 3.57 8.46
C GLY A 121 12.48 4.31 9.76
N SER A 122 12.66 5.63 9.67
CA SER A 122 12.85 6.51 10.81
C SER A 122 11.53 6.64 11.56
N ASN A 123 11.58 6.97 12.86
CA ASN A 123 10.34 7.25 13.60
C ASN A 123 9.58 8.45 13.00
N GLU A 124 10.29 9.42 12.41
CA GLU A 124 9.69 10.56 11.74
C GLU A 124 8.91 10.15 10.47
N PHE A 125 9.37 9.13 9.75
CA PHE A 125 8.67 8.60 8.58
C PHE A 125 7.30 7.97 8.93
N PHE A 126 7.16 7.42 10.13
CA PHE A 126 5.93 6.76 10.60
C PHE A 126 5.02 7.64 11.46
N ALA A 127 5.44 8.86 11.81
CA ALA A 127 4.72 9.78 12.70
C ALA A 127 3.63 10.57 11.95
#